data_AF-A0A1V9F0U2-F1
#
_entry.id   AF-A0A1V9F0U2-F1
#
_cell.length_a   1.000
_cell.length_b   1.000
_cell.length_c   1.000
_cell.angle_alpha   90.00
_cell.angle_beta   90.00
_cell.angle_gamma   90.00
#
_symmetry.space_group_name_H-M   'P 1'
#
loop_
_entity.id
_entity.type
_entity.pdbx_description
1 polymer ?
#
loop_
_entity_poly.entity_id
_entity_poly.type
_entity_poly.pdbx_seq_one_letter_code
_entity_poly.pdbx_strand_id
1 'polypeptide(L)' 'MELRIQQFSAAQLKTLIVHEMRKFASALEYGSTISDLHEIKEHLRSLLDTLTLKEEEDIHKIAAEFIPQSKR' A
#
# COMPACT_ATOMS: atom_id res chain seq x y z
N MET A 1 12.31 -8.28 -2.83
CA MET A 1 10.96 -8.59 -2.30
C MET A 1 9.89 -7.67 -2.88
N GLU A 2 10.25 -6.44 -3.28
CA GLU A 2 9.37 -5.40 -3.82
C GLU A 2 8.57 -5.78 -5.08
N LEU A 3 9.13 -6.60 -5.99
CA LEU A 3 8.46 -7.02 -7.23
C LEU A 3 7.13 -7.76 -6.99
N ARG A 4 6.96 -8.44 -5.84
CA ARG A 4 5.71 -9.14 -5.52
C ARG A 4 4.61 -8.20 -5.04
N ILE A 5 4.98 -7.08 -4.40
CA ILE A 5 4.01 -6.13 -3.85
C ILE A 5 3.30 -5.37 -4.96
N GLN A 6 4.00 -5.09 -6.06
CA GLN A 6 3.46 -4.41 -7.24
C GLN A 6 2.33 -5.18 -7.95
N GLN A 7 2.22 -6.50 -7.73
CA GLN A 7 1.21 -7.36 -8.35
C GLN A 7 -0.16 -7.28 -7.67
N PHE A 8 -0.24 -6.75 -6.45
CA PHE A 8 -1.51 -6.66 -5.71
C PHE A 8 -2.41 -5.54 -6.24
N SER A 9 -3.72 -5.72 -6.15
CA SER A 9 -4.68 -4.62 -6.35
C SER A 9 -4.67 -3.66 -5.17
N ALA A 10 -5.18 -2.43 -5.34
CA ALA A 10 -5.29 -1.47 -4.25
C ALA A 10 -6.09 -2.01 -3.05
N ALA A 11 -7.15 -2.78 -3.31
CA ALA A 11 -7.92 -3.44 -2.25
C ALA A 11 -7.08 -4.48 -1.47
N GLN A 12 -6.29 -5.29 -2.18
CA GLN A 12 -5.39 -6.27 -1.56
C GLN A 12 -4.29 -5.59 -0.74
N LEU A 13 -3.72 -4.49 -1.24
CA LEU A 13 -2.73 -3.70 -0.49
C LEU A 13 -3.32 -3.12 0.80
N LYS A 14 -4.55 -2.59 0.77
CA LYS A 14 -5.26 -2.12 1.97
C LYS A 14 -5.44 -3.23 2.99
N THR A 15 -5.80 -4.44 2.56
CA THR A 15 -5.89 -5.61 3.46
C THR A 15 -4.54 -5.96 4.09
N LEU A 16 -3.46 -5.96 3.31
CA LEU A 16 -2.10 -6.24 3.81
C LEU A 16 -1.62 -5.18 4.79
N ILE A 17 -1.90 -3.90 4.54
CA ILE A 17 -1.59 -2.79 5.45
C ILE A 17 -2.31 -3.00 6.80
N VAL A 18 -3.61 -3.30 6.78
CA VAL A 18 -4.36 -3.58 8.01
C VAL A 18 -3.78 -4.77 8.77
N HIS A 19 -3.34 -5.81 8.06
CA HIS A 19 -2.68 -6.95 8.68
C HIS A 19 -1.37 -6.57 9.37
N GLU A 20 -0.47 -5.84 8.69
CA GLU A 20 0.79 -5.39 9.27
C GLU A 20 0.58 -4.41 10.43
N MET A 21 -0.43 -3.54 10.38
CA MET A 21 -0.79 -2.69 11.51
C MET A 21 -1.23 -3.49 12.74
N ARG A 22 -1.97 -4.59 12.55
CA ARG A 22 -2.31 -5.50 13.67
C ARG A 22 -1.07 -6.17 14.23
N LYS A 23 -0.17 -6.64 13.37
CA LYS A 23 1.11 -7.23 13.78
C LYS A 23 1.94 -6.22 14.59
N PHE A 24 1.98 -4.97 14.15
CA PHE A 24 2.64 -3.89 14.87
C PHE A 24 2.02 -3.64 16.25
N ALA A 25 0.69 -3.59 16.35
CA ALA A 25 -0.01 -3.41 17.62
C ALA A 25 0.28 -4.57 18.60
N SER A 26 0.21 -5.81 18.12
CA SER A 26 0.55 -6.99 18.94
C SER A 26 2.03 -6.99 19.36
N ALA A 27 2.94 -6.56 18.49
CA ALA A 27 4.35 -6.44 18.80
C ALA A 27 4.62 -5.41 19.93
N LEU A 28 3.86 -4.31 19.95
CA LEU A 28 3.90 -3.33 21.05
C LEU A 28 3.32 -3.90 22.35
N GLU A 29 2.24 -4.68 22.27
CA GLU A 29 1.54 -5.23 23.44
C GLU A 29 2.35 -6.34 24.14
N TYR A 30 2.97 -7.24 23.38
CA TYR A 30 3.67 -8.41 23.92
C TYR A 30 5.18 -8.23 24.08
N GLY A 31 5.71 -7.03 23.84
CA GLY A 31 7.11 -6.70 24.09
C GLY A 31 8.07 -7.27 23.05
N SER A 32 7.83 -6.98 21.77
CA SER A 32 8.79 -7.27 20.69
C SER A 32 10.03 -6.38 20.74
N THR A 33 11.08 -6.80 20.03
CA THR A 33 12.32 -6.03 19.96
C THR A 33 12.15 -4.80 19.07
N ILE A 34 13.02 -3.79 19.26
CA ILE A 34 13.07 -2.61 18.38
C ILE A 34 13.32 -3.04 16.91
N SER A 35 14.06 -4.14 16.70
CA SER A 35 14.31 -4.69 15.37
C SER A 35 13.02 -5.16 14.71
N ASP A 36 12.19 -5.92 15.44
CA ASP A 36 10.90 -6.43 14.92
C ASP A 36 9.96 -5.27 14.54
N LEU A 37 9.89 -4.24 15.40
CA LEU A 37 9.10 -3.04 15.13
C LEU A 37 9.62 -2.29 13.89
N HIS A 38 10.94 -2.24 13.71
CA HIS A 38 11.55 -1.62 12.55
C HIS A 38 11.23 -2.36 11.25
N GLU A 39 11.29 -3.70 11.26
CA GLU A 39 10.94 -4.53 10.10
C GLU A 39 9.47 -4.34 9.68
N ILE A 40 8.54 -4.37 10.64
CA ILE A 40 7.11 -4.14 10.37
C ILE A 40 6.90 -2.74 9.80
N LYS A 41 7.61 -1.73 10.33
CA LYS A 41 7.52 -0.35 9.85
C LYS A 41 8.04 -0.20 8.41
N GLU A 42 9.16 -0.84 8.04
CA GLU A 42 9.66 -0.79 6.66
C GLU A 42 8.73 -1.56 5.69
N HIS A 43 8.12 -2.65 6.12
CA HIS A 43 7.06 -3.32 5.35
C HIS A 43 5.84 -2.42 5.13
N LEU A 44 5.35 -1.74 6.17
CA LEU A 44 4.24 -0.80 6.06
C LEU A 44 4.55 0.33 5.08
N ARG A 45 5.77 0.89 5.13
CA ARG A 45 6.22 1.91 4.18
C ARG A 45 6.13 1.40 2.74
N SER A 46 6.70 0.24 2.44
CA SER A 46 6.68 -0.33 1.09
C SER A 46 5.25 -0.58 0.57
N LEU A 47 4.35 -1.06 1.43
CA LEU A 47 2.94 -1.26 1.08
C LEU A 47 2.21 0.07 0.79
N LEU A 48 2.45 1.09 1.62
CA LEU A 48 1.84 2.41 1.47
C LEU A 48 2.35 3.16 0.23
N ASP A 49 3.65 3.09 -0.04
CA ASP A 49 4.25 3.67 -1.24
C ASP A 49 3.65 3.03 -2.50
N THR A 50 3.52 1.70 -2.51
CA THR A 50 2.89 0.98 -3.63
C THR A 50 1.40 1.30 -3.76
N LEU A 51 0.68 1.45 -2.64
CA LEU A 51 -0.73 1.81 -2.67
C LEU A 51 -0.92 3.21 -3.26
N THR A 52 -0.09 4.18 -2.85
CA THR A 52 -0.13 5.55 -3.35
C THR A 52 0.04 5.58 -4.86
N LEU A 53 1.04 4.88 -5.39
CA LEU A 53 1.28 4.78 -6.84
C LEU A 53 0.06 4.21 -7.59
N LYS A 54 -0.59 3.18 -7.04
CA LYS A 54 -1.77 2.58 -7.69
C LYS A 54 -3.01 3.48 -7.61
N GLU A 55 -3.22 4.17 -6.50
CA GLU A 55 -4.32 5.12 -6.38
C GLU A 55 -4.12 6.32 -7.32
N GLU A 56 -2.88 6.81 -7.49
CA GLU A 56 -2.54 7.82 -8.49
C GLU A 56 -2.78 7.32 -9.92
N GLU A 57 -2.36 6.11 -10.27
CA GLU A 57 -2.63 5.49 -11.57
C GLU A 57 -4.14 5.38 -11.85
N ASP A 58 -4.93 4.97 -10.86
CA ASP A 58 -6.37 4.82 -11.01
C ASP A 58 -7.08 6.18 -11.14
N ILE A 59 -6.63 7.21 -10.40
CA ILE A 59 -7.09 8.60 -10.59
C ILE A 59 -6.78 9.09 -12.00
N HIS A 60 -5.58 8.82 -12.52
CA HIS A 60 -5.19 9.19 -13.88
C HIS A 60 -5.99 8.45 -14.96
N LYS A 61 -6.30 7.16 -14.76
CA LYS A 61 -7.18 6.40 -15.68
C LYS A 61 -8.58 6.98 -15.71
N ILE A 62 -9.16 7.27 -14.54
CA ILE A 62 -10.47 7.91 -14.45
C ILE A 62 -10.42 9.28 -15.15
N ALA A 63 -9.43 10.11 -14.85
CA ALA A 63 -9.29 11.41 -15.51
C ALA A 63 -9.20 11.28 -17.04
N ALA A 64 -8.46 10.29 -17.56
CA ALA A 64 -8.34 10.03 -19.00
C ALA A 64 -9.65 9.53 -19.64
N GLU A 65 -10.46 8.76 -18.92
CA GLU A 65 -11.79 8.31 -19.37
C GLU A 65 -12.82 9.45 -19.44
N PHE A 66 -12.60 10.53 -18.67
CA PHE A 66 -13.50 11.69 -18.60
C PHE A 66 -13.03 12.93 -19.37
N ILE A 67 -11.87 12.91 -20.05
CA ILE A 67 -11.54 13.97 -21.01
C ILE A 67 -12.49 13.81 -22.20
N PRO A 68 -13.35 14.79 -22.50
CA PRO A 68 -14.17 14.71 -23.69
C PRO A 68 -13.22 14.65 -24.87
N GLN A 69 -13.26 13.55 -25.64
CA GLN A 69 -12.62 13.47 -26.94
C GLN A 69 -13.29 14.53 -27.82
N SER A 70 -12.79 15.76 -27.75
CA SER A 70 -13.15 16.86 -28.61
C SER A 70 -12.64 16.50 -30.00
N LYS A 71 -13.43 15.72 -30.73
CA LYS A 71 -13.35 15.68 -32.18
C LYS A 71 -13.82 17.03 -32.70
N ARG A 72 -12.87 17.92 -32.98
CA ARG A 72 -12.80 18.73 -34.21
C ARG A 72 -11.60 19.66 -34.17
#